data_AF-A0A352FI56-F1
#
_entry.id   AF-A0A352FI56-F1
#
_cell.length_a   1.000
_cell.length_b   1.000
_cell.length_c   1.000
_cell.angle_alpha   90.00
_cell.angle_beta   90.00
_cell.angle_gamma   90.00
#
_symmetry.space_group_name_H-M   'P 1'
#
loop_
_entity.id
_entity.type
_entity.pdbx_description
1 polymer ?
#
loop_
_entity_poly.entity_id
_entity_poly.type
_entity_poly.pdbx_seq_one_letter_code
_entity_poly.pdbx_strand_id
1 'polypeptide(L)'
;VRSPSVSEGNSSDEARLLFDCATVNGARSTGAPGGALEAGRPADFFTVDLDDPSIAGASPDDLLPAIVFSLSRAAIHEVVV
;
A
#
# COMPACT_ATOMS: atom_id res chain seq x y z
N VAL A 1 37.60 -7.89 -10.45
CA VAL A 1 36.31 -8.59 -10.55
C VAL A 1 35.23 -7.53 -10.47
N ARG A 2 34.49 -7.27 -11.55
CA ARG A 2 33.33 -6.36 -11.51
C ARG A 2 32.21 -7.09 -10.79
N SER A 3 31.76 -6.57 -9.66
CA SER A 3 30.56 -7.05 -8.99
C SER A 3 29.38 -6.97 -9.97
N PRO A 4 28.54 -8.01 -10.10
CA PRO A 4 27.32 -7.89 -10.86
C PRO A 4 26.47 -6.80 -10.21
N SER A 5 26.06 -5.79 -10.98
CA SER A 5 25.06 -4.82 -10.54
C SER A 5 23.77 -5.58 -10.28
N VAL A 6 23.42 -5.77 -9.01
CA VAL A 6 22.05 -6.11 -8.64
C VAL A 6 21.17 -5.04 -9.28
N SER A 7 20.24 -5.42 -10.15
CA SER A 7 19.21 -4.48 -10.58
C SER A 7 18.43 -4.11 -9.32
N GLU A 8 18.60 -2.89 -8.82
CA GLU A 8 17.75 -2.37 -7.75
C GLU A 8 16.31 -2.43 -8.26
N GLY A 9 15.51 -3.33 -7.67
CA GLY A 9 14.06 -3.31 -7.86
C GLY A 9 13.54 -1.95 -7.45
N ASN A 10 12.68 -1.37 -8.28
CA ASN A 10 12.10 -0.07 -7.99
C ASN A 10 11.08 -0.25 -6.87
N SER A 11 11.41 0.16 -5.64
CA SER A 11 10.58 -0.08 -4.44
C SER A 11 9.11 0.33 -4.60
N SER A 12 8.82 1.31 -5.46
CA SER A 12 7.46 1.67 -5.87
C SER A 12 6.71 0.55 -6.60
N ASP A 13 7.37 -0.13 -7.54
CA ASP A 13 6.79 -1.24 -8.30
C ASP A 13 6.53 -2.45 -7.40
N GLU A 14 7.45 -2.78 -6.48
CA GLU A 14 7.24 -3.86 -5.52
C GLU A 14 6.12 -3.52 -4.51
N ALA A 15 6.09 -2.28 -4.01
CA ALA A 15 5.03 -1.82 -3.12
C ALA A 15 3.66 -1.90 -3.81
N ARG A 16 3.58 -1.45 -5.06
CA ARG A 16 2.36 -1.54 -5.87
C ARG A 16 1.92 -2.99 -6.07
N LEU A 17 2.84 -3.90 -6.41
CA LEU A 17 2.53 -5.32 -6.56
C LEU A 17 1.95 -5.90 -5.26
N LEU A 18 2.60 -5.66 -4.12
CA LEU A 18 2.15 -6.16 -2.82
C LEU A 18 0.81 -5.57 -2.40
N PHE A 19 0.59 -4.28 -2.66
CA PHE A 19 -0.68 -3.61 -2.36
C PHE A 19 -1.82 -4.15 -3.22
N ASP A 20 -1.60 -4.37 -4.53
CA ASP A 20 -2.57 -5.01 -5.43
C ASP A 20 -2.87 -6.46 -4.98
N CYS A 21 -1.86 -7.19 -4.47
CA CYS A 21 -2.05 -8.51 -3.86
C CYS A 21 -2.95 -8.47 -2.63
N ALA A 22 -2.74 -7.49 -1.73
CA ALA A 22 -3.48 -7.36 -0.48
C ALA A 22 -4.91 -6.81 -0.65
N THR A 23 -5.18 -6.09 -1.75
CA THR A 23 -6.47 -5.41 -2.00
C THR A 23 -7.27 -6.11 -3.10
N VAL A 24 -7.03 -5.77 -4.37
CA VAL A 24 -7.77 -6.27 -5.54
C VAL A 24 -7.76 -7.80 -5.61
N ASN A 25 -6.58 -8.40 -5.49
CA ASN A 25 -6.45 -9.85 -5.58
C ASN A 25 -6.93 -10.55 -4.29
N GLY A 26 -6.78 -9.91 -3.13
CA GLY A 26 -7.33 -10.39 -1.86
C GLY A 26 -8.86 -10.49 -1.89
N ALA A 27 -9.53 -9.43 -2.38
CA ALA A 27 -10.97 -9.43 -2.58
C ALA A 27 -11.41 -10.51 -3.57
N ARG A 28 -10.70 -10.65 -4.70
CA ARG A 28 -10.96 -11.73 -5.67
C ARG A 28 -10.82 -13.13 -5.05
N SER A 29 -9.80 -13.35 -4.23
CA SER A 29 -9.52 -14.65 -3.61
C SER A 29 -10.60 -15.06 -2.59
N THR A 30 -11.21 -14.09 -1.92
CA THR A 30 -12.26 -14.30 -0.91
C THR A 30 -13.68 -14.24 -1.48
N GLY A 31 -13.84 -13.85 -2.75
CA GLY A 31 -15.14 -13.60 -3.36
C GLY A 31 -15.83 -12.33 -2.87
N ALA A 32 -15.10 -11.42 -2.22
CA ALA A 32 -15.62 -10.15 -1.75
C ALA A 32 -15.83 -9.16 -2.92
N PRO A 33 -16.89 -8.33 -2.88
CA PRO A 33 -17.13 -7.34 -3.93
C PRO A 33 -16.21 -6.10 -3.86
N GLY A 34 -15.35 -5.99 -2.84
CA GLY A 34 -14.47 -4.84 -2.58
C GLY A 34 -13.06 -4.92 -3.18
N GLY A 35 -12.10 -4.21 -2.58
CA GLY A 35 -10.69 -4.19 -2.98
C GLY A 35 -10.32 -3.11 -4.01
N ALA A 36 -11.26 -2.25 -4.42
CA ALA A 36 -10.98 -1.05 -5.21
C ALA A 36 -11.99 0.06 -4.89
N LEU A 37 -11.56 1.32 -4.98
CA LEU A 37 -12.40 2.50 -4.77
C LEU A 37 -12.99 2.97 -6.11
N GLU A 38 -14.12 2.39 -6.47
CA GLU A 38 -14.81 2.62 -7.75
C GLU A 38 -16.31 2.77 -7.51
N ALA A 39 -16.99 3.57 -8.34
CA ALA A 39 -18.42 3.77 -8.22
C ALA A 39 -19.18 2.44 -8.38
N GLY A 40 -20.13 2.18 -7.48
CA GLY A 40 -20.93 0.94 -7.46
C GLY A 40 -20.28 -0.23 -6.73
N ARG A 41 -19.08 -0.07 -6.17
CA ARG A 41 -18.44 -1.05 -5.27
C ARG A 41 -18.62 -0.64 -3.79
N PRO A 42 -18.48 -1.57 -2.84
CA PRO A 42 -18.44 -1.23 -1.42
C PRO A 42 -17.35 -0.20 -1.11
N ALA A 43 -17.62 0.73 -0.21
CA ALA A 43 -16.70 1.78 0.19
C ALA A 43 -15.79 1.29 1.35
N ASP A 44 -15.10 0.18 1.11
CA ASP A 44 -14.21 -0.44 2.08
C ASP A 44 -12.81 0.20 1.96
N PHE A 45 -12.46 1.07 2.89
CA PHE A 45 -11.17 1.76 2.90
C PHE A 45 -10.69 2.08 4.31
N PHE A 46 -9.45 2.52 4.39
CA PHE A 46 -8.88 3.10 5.60
C PHE A 46 -8.15 4.40 5.27
N THR A 47 -7.99 5.25 6.27
CA THR A 47 -7.15 6.45 6.18
C THR A 47 -5.89 6.27 7.02
N VAL A 48 -4.84 7.00 6.66
CA VAL A 48 -3.58 7.02 7.40
C VAL A 48 -3.28 8.44 7.88
N ASP A 49 -2.73 8.55 9.09
CA ASP A 49 -2.15 9.78 9.60
C ASP A 49 -0.77 9.99 8.98
N LEU A 50 -0.64 11.01 8.13
CA LEU A 50 0.60 11.33 7.43
C LEU A 50 1.66 11.95 8.35
N ASP A 51 1.29 12.37 9.56
CA ASP A 51 2.22 12.90 10.56
C ASP A 51 2.77 11.80 11.49
N ASP A 52 2.32 10.54 11.36
CA ASP A 52 2.86 9.43 12.15
C ASP A 52 4.35 9.18 11.81
N PRO A 53 5.24 9.03 12.80
CA PRO A 53 6.68 8.88 12.57
C PRO A 53 7.08 7.71 11.65
N SER A 54 6.21 6.72 11.44
CA SER A 54 6.49 5.59 10.55
C SER A 54 6.44 5.94 9.06
N ILE A 55 5.77 7.03 8.69
CA ILE A 55 5.61 7.47 7.29
C ILE A 55 5.77 8.98 7.08
N ALA A 56 5.92 9.76 8.15
CA ALA A 56 6.08 11.21 8.08
C ALA A 56 7.23 11.64 7.15
N GLY A 57 6.94 12.60 6.28
CA GLY A 57 7.89 13.13 5.30
C GLY A 57 8.01 12.33 4.00
N ALA A 58 7.24 11.25 3.82
CA ALA A 58 7.17 10.55 2.54
C ALA A 58 6.66 11.48 1.42
N SER A 59 7.36 11.47 0.29
CA SER A 59 6.91 12.16 -0.92
C SER A 59 5.69 11.44 -1.52
N PRO A 60 4.90 12.06 -2.40
CA PRO A 60 3.83 11.37 -3.12
C PRO A 60 4.29 10.12 -3.88
N ASP A 61 5.51 10.14 -4.40
CA ASP A 61 6.09 9.00 -5.16
C ASP A 61 6.57 7.87 -4.23
N ASP A 62 6.94 8.21 -2.99
CA ASP A 62 7.43 7.25 -1.97
C ASP A 62 6.36 6.81 -0.98
N LEU A 63 5.17 7.42 -1.00
CA LEU A 63 4.13 7.20 0.00
C LEU A 63 3.63 5.75 -0.01
N LEU A 64 3.46 5.15 -1.19
CA LEU A 64 3.01 3.74 -1.27
C LEU A 64 4.09 2.78 -0.73
N PRO A 65 5.37 2.89 -1.10
CA PRO A 65 6.46 2.18 -0.41
C PRO A 65 6.46 2.37 1.11
N ALA A 66 6.30 3.60 1.61
CA ALA A 66 6.23 3.87 3.03
C ALA A 66 5.02 3.16 3.69
N ILE A 67 3.85 3.23 3.06
CA ILE A 67 2.64 2.52 3.51
C ILE A 67 2.86 1.01 3.60
N VAL A 68 3.49 0.41 2.59
CA VAL A 68 3.65 -1.05 2.50
C VAL A 68 4.76 -1.58 3.40
N PHE A 69 5.87 -0.85 3.55
CA PHE A 69 7.07 -1.36 4.20
C PHE A 69 7.35 -0.77 5.58
N SER A 70 6.80 0.39 5.94
CA SER A 70 7.11 1.04 7.23
C SER A 70 5.90 1.41 8.08
N LEU A 71 4.70 1.56 7.50
CA LEU A 71 3.50 2.00 8.23
C LEU A 71 3.26 1.22 9.51
N SER A 72 3.19 1.96 10.62
CA SER A 72 2.80 1.39 11.89
C SER A 72 1.28 1.24 11.97
N ARG A 73 0.80 0.26 12.75
CA ARG A 73 -0.65 0.15 13.03
C ARG A 73 -1.22 1.43 13.66
N ALA A 74 -0.43 2.17 14.43
CA ALA A 74 -0.88 3.40 15.08
C ALA A 74 -1.20 4.51 14.08
N ALA A 75 -0.61 4.46 12.89
CA ALA A 75 -0.87 5.41 11.81
C ALA A 75 -2.21 5.17 11.10
N ILE A 76 -2.90 4.02 11.29
CA ILE A 76 -4.23 3.81 10.73
C ILE A 76 -5.24 4.63 11.55
N HIS A 77 -5.81 5.67 10.95
CA HIS A 77 -6.67 6.64 11.63
C HIS A 77 -8.15 6.21 11.62
N GLU A 78 -8.70 5.92 10.45
CA GLU A 78 -10.09 5.44 10.30
C GLU A 78 -10.15 4.18 9.43
N VAL A 79 -11.15 3.35 9.69
CA VAL A 79 -11.52 2.19 8.87
C VAL A 79 -13.03 2.25 8.62
N VAL A 80 -13.41 2.15 7.35
CA VAL A 80 -14.81 2.22 6.89
C VAL A 80 -15.13 0.92 6.13
N VAL A 81 -16.29 0.32 6.43
CA VAL A 81 -16.82 -0.93 5.83
C VAL A 81 -18.34 -0.80 5.69
#